data_AF-A0A8C8B1B1-F1
#
_entry.id   AF-A0A8C8B1B1-F1
#
_cell.length_a   1.000
_cell.length_b   1.000
_cell.length_c   1.000
_cell.angle_alpha   90.00
_cell.angle_beta   90.00
_cell.angle_gamma   90.00
#
_symmetry.space_group_name_H-M   'P 1'
#
loop_
_entity.id
_entity.type
_entity.pdbx_description
1 polymer ?
#
loop_
_entity_poly.entity_id
_entity_poly.type
_entity_poly.pdbx_seq_one_letter_code
_entity_poly.pdbx_strand_id
1 'polypeptide(L)'
;MQPVPLHSLSELERASLQEIALYQLQENDTFPFLPCFSLDCSAQTFGIPLFQVIANDRAYKQLQEEVKKSRRLCLEVEATVTRFRAERQKSNDSVLGHCGVVSATLQITSAPSQGAMSVDSITDLSDNTSKLLEALQLSHPYELDPRRTLGKKKMLSLNPITWQVPQIVERCCKHIETHGLQTVGIFRVGSSKKRVQQLREEFDRGLDVFLDEHQSVHDVAALLKEFLRDMPDSLIPRELYAAFLSTACEYPELQLATLQLLLFLLPPCHSDTLHRLLRFLSKVARHAESSWGPDGQEIPGNKMTVSNLATVFGPNILQKEKPGEKDAGAMNFEDSSAIILVLQRLIEHYQTLFMVSPEMQLDILRRLFQTDPDVIDYLLRRKHGAAGGHLTAWGQSFPAATLTTLLASD
;
A
#
# COMPACT_ATOMS: atom_id res chain seq x y z
N MET A 1 0.83 -26.90 5.56
CA MET A 1 1.18 -25.45 5.47
C MET A 1 0.46 -24.73 6.61
N GLN A 2 1.00 -23.63 7.14
CA GLN A 2 0.30 -22.78 8.13
C GLN A 2 -0.60 -21.77 7.38
N PRO A 3 -1.71 -21.29 7.97
CA PRO A 3 -2.49 -20.19 7.40
C PRO A 3 -1.63 -18.95 7.19
N VAL A 4 -1.79 -18.27 6.05
CA VAL A 4 -1.01 -17.06 5.73
C VAL A 4 -1.92 -15.84 5.59
N PRO A 5 -1.49 -14.64 6.01
CA PRO A 5 -2.27 -13.43 5.78
C PRO A 5 -2.42 -13.14 4.29
N LEU A 6 -3.61 -12.72 3.86
CA LEU A 6 -3.95 -12.42 2.46
C LEU A 6 -2.97 -11.44 1.81
N HIS A 7 -2.51 -10.44 2.56
CA HIS A 7 -1.57 -9.40 2.10
C HIS A 7 -0.13 -9.89 1.91
N SER A 8 0.21 -11.09 2.40
CA SER A 8 1.54 -11.69 2.19
C SER A 8 1.68 -12.33 0.81
N LEU A 9 0.55 -12.54 0.11
CA LEU A 9 0.51 -13.11 -1.22
C LEU A 9 1.00 -12.12 -2.29
N SER A 10 1.63 -12.64 -3.34
CA SER A 10 1.97 -11.89 -4.56
C SER A 10 0.72 -11.52 -5.38
N GLU A 11 0.88 -10.61 -6.36
CA GLU A 11 -0.21 -10.27 -7.28
C GLU A 11 -0.73 -11.49 -8.03
N LEU A 12 0.17 -12.37 -8.46
CA LEU A 12 -0.19 -13.60 -9.13
C LEU A 12 -0.94 -14.57 -8.21
N GLU A 13 -0.46 -14.79 -6.98
CA GLU A 13 -1.15 -15.63 -6.00
C GLU A 13 -2.56 -15.08 -5.66
N ARG A 14 -2.72 -13.76 -5.53
CA ARG A 14 -4.04 -13.13 -5.29
C ARG A 14 -4.96 -13.24 -6.52
N ALA A 15 -4.43 -13.14 -7.73
CA ALA A 15 -5.23 -13.33 -8.95
C ALA A 15 -5.75 -14.77 -9.06
N SER A 16 -4.90 -15.77 -8.82
CA SER A 16 -5.34 -17.17 -8.77
C SER A 16 -6.36 -17.42 -7.66
N LEU A 17 -6.17 -16.80 -6.48
CA LEU A 17 -7.13 -16.89 -5.38
C LEU A 17 -8.49 -16.28 -5.74
N GLN A 18 -8.52 -15.14 -6.43
CA GLN A 18 -9.76 -14.51 -6.92
C GLN A 18 -10.54 -15.44 -7.83
N GLU A 19 -9.86 -16.11 -8.76
CA GLU A 19 -10.51 -17.03 -9.69
C GLU A 19 -11.03 -18.29 -8.98
N ILE A 20 -10.32 -18.80 -7.96
CA ILE A 20 -10.81 -19.92 -7.14
C ILE A 20 -12.02 -19.49 -6.30
N ALA A 21 -11.97 -18.32 -5.66
CA ALA A 21 -13.08 -17.79 -4.88
C ALA A 21 -14.33 -17.57 -5.75
N LEU A 22 -14.16 -17.08 -6.98
CA LEU A 22 -15.25 -16.91 -7.94
C LEU A 22 -15.89 -18.26 -8.29
N TYR A 23 -15.08 -19.29 -8.56
CA TYR A 23 -15.55 -20.63 -8.88
C TYR A 23 -16.36 -21.23 -7.71
N GLN A 24 -15.85 -21.11 -6.48
CA GLN A 24 -16.55 -21.62 -5.28
C GLN A 24 -17.87 -20.87 -5.01
N LEU A 25 -17.96 -19.58 -5.31
CA LEU A 25 -19.22 -18.83 -5.20
C LEU A 25 -20.23 -19.25 -6.28
N GLN A 26 -19.76 -19.53 -7.50
CA GLN A 26 -20.60 -19.99 -8.61
C GLN A 26 -21.16 -21.41 -8.38
N GLU A 27 -20.38 -22.33 -7.79
CA GLU A 27 -20.88 -23.68 -7.43
C GLU A 27 -21.97 -23.66 -6.35
N ASN A 28 -22.03 -22.60 -5.54
CA ASN A 28 -23.04 -22.44 -4.49
C ASN A 28 -24.31 -21.69 -4.96
N ASP A 29 -24.60 -21.69 -6.28
CA ASP A 29 -25.75 -21.02 -6.92
C ASP A 29 -25.90 -19.52 -6.60
N THR A 30 -24.82 -18.87 -6.19
CA THR A 30 -24.83 -17.46 -5.79
C THR A 30 -24.05 -16.61 -6.80
N PHE A 31 -24.79 -15.86 -7.61
CA PHE A 31 -24.41 -14.68 -8.42
C PHE A 31 -23.98 -14.88 -9.89
N PRO A 32 -24.56 -14.07 -10.83
CA PRO A 32 -24.08 -13.96 -12.19
C PRO A 32 -22.88 -12.99 -12.32
N PHE A 33 -22.01 -13.32 -13.30
CA PHE A 33 -20.81 -12.63 -13.82
C PHE A 33 -20.48 -11.19 -13.34
N LEU A 34 -19.27 -11.03 -12.78
CA LEU A 34 -18.65 -9.75 -12.45
C LEU A 34 -17.86 -9.16 -13.64
N PRO A 35 -18.00 -7.86 -13.96
CA PRO A 35 -17.25 -7.20 -15.03
C PRO A 35 -15.85 -6.71 -14.59
N CYS A 36 -14.99 -6.46 -15.58
CA CYS A 36 -13.60 -6.02 -15.45
C CYS A 36 -13.51 -4.50 -15.18
N PHE A 37 -12.74 -4.10 -14.16
CA PHE A 37 -12.53 -2.71 -13.76
C PHE A 37 -11.62 -1.94 -14.75
N SER A 38 -12.06 -0.79 -15.24
CA SER A 38 -11.27 0.14 -16.07
C SER A 38 -10.71 1.31 -15.24
N LEU A 39 -9.48 1.74 -15.56
CA LEU A 39 -8.75 2.83 -14.90
C LEU A 39 -8.81 4.13 -15.72
N ASP A 40 -9.04 5.26 -15.04
CA ASP A 40 -8.65 6.61 -15.50
C ASP A 40 -7.92 7.35 -14.35
N CYS A 41 -6.88 8.13 -14.68
CA CYS A 41 -5.95 8.75 -13.71
C CYS A 41 -6.19 10.27 -13.56
N SER A 42 -6.22 10.78 -12.32
CA SER A 42 -6.06 12.21 -11.99
C SER A 42 -5.37 12.42 -10.61
N ALA A 43 -4.87 13.63 -10.34
CA ALA A 43 -3.97 13.95 -9.22
C ALA A 43 -4.65 14.36 -7.89
N GLN A 44 -5.96 14.14 -7.73
CA GLN A 44 -6.71 14.50 -6.51
C GLN A 44 -6.60 13.40 -5.43
N THR A 45 -7.07 13.62 -4.19
CA THR A 45 -7.16 12.54 -3.17
C THR A 45 -8.62 12.13 -2.94
N PHE A 46 -9.53 13.10 -2.90
CA PHE A 46 -10.96 12.86 -2.85
C PHE A 46 -11.56 12.79 -4.25
N GLY A 47 -12.64 12.01 -4.42
CA GLY A 47 -13.37 11.93 -5.69
C GLY A 47 -12.64 11.18 -6.81
N ILE A 48 -11.53 10.51 -6.50
CA ILE A 48 -10.76 9.68 -7.44
C ILE A 48 -10.69 8.22 -6.99
N PRO A 49 -10.45 7.26 -7.90
CA PRO A 49 -10.38 5.85 -7.54
C PRO A 49 -9.27 5.54 -6.52
N LEU A 50 -9.53 4.57 -5.63
CA LEU A 50 -8.62 4.20 -4.54
C LEU A 50 -7.20 3.83 -5.02
N PHE A 51 -7.09 3.13 -6.15
CA PHE A 51 -5.78 2.77 -6.73
C PHE A 51 -4.97 4.01 -7.11
N GLN A 52 -5.64 5.07 -7.58
CA GLN A 52 -5.01 6.29 -8.04
C GLN A 52 -4.51 7.12 -6.85
N VAL A 53 -5.27 7.16 -5.75
CA VAL A 53 -4.82 7.77 -4.49
C VAL A 53 -3.49 7.15 -4.04
N ILE A 54 -3.42 5.81 -4.06
CA ILE A 54 -2.21 5.07 -3.65
C ILE A 54 -1.05 5.33 -4.61
N ALA A 55 -1.31 5.46 -5.91
CA ALA A 55 -0.29 5.82 -6.89
C ALA A 55 0.27 7.23 -6.61
N ASN A 56 -0.61 8.20 -6.33
CA ASN A 56 -0.23 9.58 -5.98
C ASN A 56 0.62 9.60 -4.70
N ASP A 57 0.23 8.87 -3.67
CA ASP A 57 0.99 8.74 -2.41
C ASP A 57 2.40 8.18 -2.63
N ARG A 58 2.53 7.14 -3.47
CA ARG A 58 3.84 6.54 -3.81
C ARG A 58 4.73 7.52 -4.56
N ALA A 59 4.18 8.22 -5.55
CA ALA A 59 4.91 9.23 -6.31
C ALA A 59 5.40 10.36 -5.40
N TYR A 60 4.54 10.85 -4.50
CA TYR A 60 4.90 11.90 -3.55
C TYR A 60 6.00 11.46 -2.57
N LYS A 61 5.92 10.22 -2.06
CA LYS A 61 6.96 9.66 -1.19
C LYS A 61 8.31 9.54 -1.88
N GLN A 62 8.33 9.12 -3.15
CA GLN A 62 9.56 9.06 -3.94
C GLN A 62 10.18 10.45 -4.11
N LEU A 63 9.37 11.45 -4.46
CA LEU A 63 9.82 12.83 -4.59
C LEU A 63 10.41 13.37 -3.28
N GLN A 64 9.75 13.10 -2.14
CA GLN A 64 10.27 13.51 -0.83
C GLN A 64 11.62 12.85 -0.51
N GLU A 65 11.77 11.55 -0.77
CA GLU A 65 13.03 10.85 -0.52
C GLU A 65 14.15 11.35 -1.44
N GLU A 66 13.84 11.71 -2.68
CA GLU A 66 14.79 12.34 -3.60
C GLU A 66 15.23 13.73 -3.13
N VAL A 67 14.29 14.56 -2.64
CA VAL A 67 14.59 15.87 -2.04
C VAL A 67 15.44 15.70 -0.77
N LYS A 68 15.10 14.74 0.11
CA LYS A 68 15.89 14.43 1.32
C LYS A 68 17.29 13.94 0.97
N LYS A 69 17.42 13.07 -0.04
CA LYS A 69 18.71 12.59 -0.53
C LYS A 69 19.54 13.73 -1.08
N SER A 70 18.94 14.60 -1.88
CA SER A 70 19.59 15.81 -2.42
C SER A 70 20.07 16.73 -1.30
N ARG A 71 19.24 16.96 -0.27
CA ARG A 71 19.63 17.74 0.92
C ARG A 71 20.80 17.10 1.68
N ARG A 72 20.79 15.77 1.86
CA ARG A 72 21.90 15.04 2.51
C ARG A 72 23.19 15.18 1.71
N LEU A 73 23.12 15.05 0.38
CA LEU A 73 24.27 15.23 -0.50
C LEU A 73 24.82 16.66 -0.43
N CYS A 74 23.96 17.69 -0.43
CA CYS A 74 24.41 19.08 -0.23
C CYS A 74 25.13 19.26 1.11
N LEU A 75 24.57 18.73 2.21
CA LEU A 75 25.19 18.80 3.53
C LEU A 75 26.54 18.05 3.59
N GLU A 76 26.66 16.92 2.88
CA GLU A 76 27.91 16.15 2.79
C GLU A 76 28.98 16.89 1.98
N VAL A 77 28.59 17.54 0.87
CA VAL A 77 29.48 18.41 0.09
C VAL A 77 29.94 19.60 0.95
N GLU A 78 29.04 20.26 1.67
CA GLU A 78 29.38 21.35 2.61
C GLU A 78 30.34 20.88 3.72
N ALA A 79 30.09 19.70 4.30
CA ALA A 79 30.97 19.09 5.29
C ALA A 79 32.37 18.77 4.72
N THR A 80 32.44 18.31 3.47
CA THR A 80 33.71 18.01 2.80
C THR A 80 34.49 19.28 2.47
N VAL A 81 33.82 20.33 1.96
CA VAL A 81 34.44 21.63 1.67
C VAL A 81 34.95 22.31 2.94
N THR A 82 34.19 22.23 4.04
CA THR A 82 34.63 22.79 5.34
C THR A 82 35.85 22.06 5.89
N ARG A 83 35.91 20.72 5.80
CA ARG A 83 37.11 19.95 6.15
C ARG A 83 38.31 20.35 5.30
N PHE A 84 38.14 20.43 3.97
CA PHE A 84 39.23 20.81 3.06
C PHE A 84 39.74 22.24 3.33
N ARG A 85 38.85 23.19 3.66
CA ARG A 85 39.23 24.55 4.07
C ARG A 85 40.01 24.55 5.39
N ALA A 86 39.59 23.75 6.37
CA ALA A 86 40.28 23.62 7.65
C ALA A 86 41.68 23.00 7.52
N GLU A 87 41.84 22.00 6.65
CA GLU A 87 43.14 21.41 6.31
C GLU A 87 44.07 22.42 5.62
N ARG A 88 43.55 23.23 4.69
CA ARG A 88 44.34 24.30 4.07
C ARG A 88 44.74 25.41 5.05
N GLN A 89 43.90 25.73 6.03
CA GLN A 89 44.27 26.69 7.08
C GLN A 89 45.39 26.14 7.98
N LYS A 90 45.33 24.85 8.36
CA LYS A 90 46.43 24.18 9.07
C LYS A 90 47.73 24.12 8.25
N SER A 91 47.62 23.96 6.92
CA SER A 91 48.77 23.97 6.02
C SER A 91 49.36 25.38 5.80
N ASN A 92 48.58 26.45 5.99
CA ASN A 92 49.07 27.83 5.90
C ASN A 92 49.68 28.32 7.23
N ASP A 93 49.17 27.86 8.38
CA ASP A 93 49.74 28.18 9.70
C ASP A 93 51.09 27.48 9.98
N SER A 94 51.48 26.51 9.14
CA SER A 94 52.78 25.82 9.24
C SER A 94 53.88 26.44 8.37
N VAL A 95 53.62 27.52 7.63
CA VAL A 95 54.58 28.17 6.71
C VAL A 95 55.02 29.58 7.17
N LEU A 96 54.49 30.11 8.29
CA LEU A 96 55.00 31.35 8.88
C LEU A 96 56.13 31.09 9.89
N GLY A 97 57.29 30.69 9.35
CA GLY A 97 58.55 30.60 10.08
C GLY A 97 59.75 30.49 9.14
N HIS A 98 60.35 31.64 8.79
CA HIS A 98 61.58 31.84 8.00
C HIS A 98 61.48 31.51 6.49
N CYS A 99 61.96 32.30 5.51
CA CYS A 99 62.81 33.48 5.44
C CYS A 99 62.70 34.05 4.00
N GLY A 100 63.03 35.33 3.80
CA GLY A 100 63.64 35.78 2.52
C GLY A 100 62.77 36.49 1.48
N VAL A 101 62.88 37.82 1.49
CA VAL A 101 62.44 38.82 0.49
C VAL A 101 62.88 38.47 -0.95
N VAL A 102 61.96 38.58 -1.93
CA VAL A 102 62.14 39.39 -3.16
C VAL A 102 60.82 39.62 -3.87
N SER A 103 60.56 40.89 -4.17
CA SER A 103 59.49 41.41 -5.01
C SER A 103 59.89 41.38 -6.48
N ALA A 104 59.02 40.93 -7.40
CA ALA A 104 58.87 41.52 -8.73
C ALA A 104 57.74 40.88 -9.56
N THR A 105 56.85 41.76 -10.02
CA THR A 105 55.86 41.68 -11.09
C THR A 105 56.43 41.18 -12.44
N LEU A 106 55.72 40.33 -13.19
CA LEU A 106 55.14 40.59 -14.53
C LEU A 106 54.78 39.31 -15.30
N GLN A 107 53.74 39.47 -16.12
CA GLN A 107 53.15 38.55 -17.09
C GLN A 107 54.14 38.07 -18.16
N ILE A 108 53.81 36.96 -18.87
CA ILE A 108 53.83 36.77 -20.35
C ILE A 108 54.20 35.31 -20.77
N THR A 109 53.20 34.67 -21.41
CA THR A 109 53.21 33.73 -22.57
C THR A 109 53.86 32.33 -22.59
N SER A 110 53.09 31.44 -23.24
CA SER A 110 53.46 30.40 -24.24
C SER A 110 54.30 29.19 -23.82
N ALA A 111 53.67 28.02 -23.99
CA ALA A 111 54.20 26.64 -24.06
C ALA A 111 55.23 26.44 -25.22
N PRO A 112 55.80 25.24 -25.52
CA PRO A 112 55.54 23.87 -25.01
C PRO A 112 56.74 22.88 -24.87
N SER A 113 56.41 21.65 -24.41
CA SER A 113 56.92 20.31 -24.80
C SER A 113 58.36 19.84 -24.48
N GLN A 114 58.50 18.72 -23.74
CA GLN A 114 58.83 17.37 -24.28
C GLN A 114 59.17 16.34 -23.17
N GLY A 115 58.76 15.08 -23.36
CA GLY A 115 59.19 13.91 -22.59
C GLY A 115 58.23 12.72 -22.73
N ALA A 116 58.47 11.87 -23.74
CA ALA A 116 57.63 10.79 -24.24
C ALA A 116 57.48 9.55 -23.31
N MET A 117 56.48 8.69 -23.56
CA MET A 117 56.67 7.28 -23.95
C MET A 117 55.35 6.54 -24.29
N SER A 118 55.40 5.83 -25.43
CA SER A 118 54.70 4.61 -25.89
C SER A 118 53.17 4.54 -26.07
N VAL A 119 52.79 4.29 -27.32
CA VAL A 119 51.57 3.60 -27.78
C VAL A 119 51.85 2.10 -27.85
N ASP A 120 50.93 1.27 -27.38
CA ASP A 120 50.60 -0.02 -28.01
C ASP A 120 49.28 -0.60 -27.50
N SER A 121 48.54 -1.22 -28.42
CA SER A 121 47.32 -2.07 -28.25
C SER A 121 45.95 -1.38 -28.30
N ILE A 122 45.43 -1.38 -29.54
CA ILE A 122 44.03 -1.36 -29.97
C ILE A 122 43.23 -2.47 -29.26
N THR A 123 42.08 -2.13 -28.66
CA THR A 123 40.75 -2.81 -28.73
C THR A 123 39.94 -2.47 -27.46
N ASP A 124 38.90 -1.64 -27.62
CA ASP A 124 37.59 -1.72 -26.94
C ASP A 124 36.89 -0.35 -27.02
N LEU A 125 36.33 -0.07 -28.19
CA LEU A 125 35.47 1.08 -28.46
C LEU A 125 33.98 0.68 -28.58
N SER A 126 33.57 -0.48 -28.04
CA SER A 126 32.18 -0.96 -28.10
C SER A 126 31.28 -0.52 -26.95
N ASP A 127 31.81 0.07 -25.87
CA ASP A 127 31.04 0.31 -24.65
C ASP A 127 30.49 1.75 -24.54
N ASN A 128 30.95 2.64 -25.43
CA ASN A 128 30.68 4.07 -25.36
C ASN A 128 29.43 4.46 -26.17
N THR A 129 29.11 3.70 -27.21
CA THR A 129 27.87 3.88 -27.99
C THR A 129 26.65 3.38 -27.24
N SER A 130 26.81 2.35 -26.40
CA SER A 130 25.71 1.75 -25.62
C SER A 130 25.21 2.69 -24.53
N LYS A 131 26.12 3.38 -23.82
CA LYS A 131 25.75 4.34 -22.77
C LYS A 131 25.18 5.65 -23.32
N LEU A 132 25.62 6.07 -24.51
CA LEU A 132 25.09 7.27 -25.16
C LEU A 132 23.70 7.01 -25.77
N LEU A 133 23.46 5.82 -26.34
CA LEU A 133 22.12 5.39 -26.77
C LEU A 133 21.17 5.22 -25.57
N GLU A 134 21.63 4.60 -24.49
CA GLU A 134 20.83 4.42 -23.27
C GLU A 134 20.48 5.76 -22.60
N ALA A 135 21.39 6.74 -22.64
CA ALA A 135 21.13 8.10 -22.16
C ALA A 135 20.17 8.90 -23.08
N LEU A 136 20.20 8.67 -24.39
CA LEU A 136 19.29 9.30 -25.35
C LEU A 136 17.89 8.67 -25.37
N GLN A 137 17.76 7.40 -24.97
CA GLN A 137 16.47 6.70 -24.85
C GLN A 137 15.65 7.15 -23.62
N LEU A 138 16.27 7.82 -22.64
CA LEU A 138 15.61 8.26 -21.40
C LEU A 138 14.98 9.66 -21.50
N SER A 139 15.07 10.35 -22.64
CA SER A 139 14.69 11.77 -22.76
C SER A 139 13.59 12.11 -23.77
N HIS A 140 12.75 11.16 -24.20
CA HIS A 140 11.57 11.52 -25.01
C HIS A 140 10.26 10.90 -24.49
N PRO A 141 9.31 11.73 -24.01
CA PRO A 141 7.90 11.38 -23.99
C PRO A 141 7.35 11.63 -25.40
N TYR A 142 6.97 10.57 -26.12
CA TYR A 142 6.15 10.74 -27.32
C TYR A 142 4.93 9.84 -27.28
N GLU A 143 3.81 10.52 -27.48
CA GLU A 143 2.43 10.13 -27.42
C GLU A 143 2.02 9.22 -28.60
N LEU A 144 1.08 8.33 -28.29
CA LEU A 144 -0.01 7.82 -29.14
C LEU A 144 0.32 7.03 -30.42
N ASP A 145 0.21 5.71 -30.30
CA ASP A 145 -0.28 4.85 -31.39
C ASP A 145 -1.44 3.96 -30.87
N PRO A 146 -2.72 4.31 -31.10
CA PRO A 146 -3.88 3.67 -30.45
C PRO A 146 -4.32 2.32 -31.03
N ARG A 147 -3.47 1.57 -31.76
CA ARG A 147 -3.90 0.34 -32.47
C ARG A 147 -3.07 -0.92 -32.21
N ARG A 148 -2.49 -1.04 -31.01
CA ARG A 148 -1.94 -2.32 -30.50
C ARG A 148 -2.31 -2.57 -29.03
N THR A 149 -3.60 -2.52 -28.71
CA THR A 149 -4.18 -2.91 -27.41
C THR A 149 -5.03 -4.18 -27.54
N LEU A 150 -4.44 -5.23 -28.11
CA LEU A 150 -4.98 -6.58 -27.97
C LEU A 150 -3.81 -7.53 -27.62
N GLY A 151 -3.73 -7.92 -26.35
CA GLY A 151 -2.99 -9.13 -25.95
C GLY A 151 -1.62 -8.97 -25.27
N LYS A 152 -1.23 -7.82 -24.74
CA LYS A 152 -0.16 -7.82 -23.71
C LYS A 152 -0.76 -8.34 -22.41
N LYS A 153 -0.64 -9.65 -22.14
CA LYS A 153 -0.87 -10.19 -20.79
C LYS A 153 -0.04 -9.34 -19.83
N LYS A 154 -0.71 -8.58 -18.95
CA LYS A 154 -0.03 -7.82 -17.90
C LYS A 154 0.74 -8.83 -17.06
N MET A 155 2.07 -8.84 -17.13
CA MET A 155 2.86 -9.74 -16.29
C MET A 155 2.66 -9.31 -14.84
N LEU A 156 1.94 -10.15 -14.08
CA LEU A 156 1.69 -9.91 -12.66
C LEU A 156 2.99 -10.10 -11.89
N SER A 157 3.24 -9.25 -10.90
CA SER A 157 4.47 -9.34 -10.13
C SER A 157 4.46 -10.56 -9.19
N LEU A 158 5.62 -11.21 -9.10
CA LEU A 158 5.86 -12.34 -8.19
C LEU A 158 6.31 -11.88 -6.80
N ASN A 159 6.44 -10.57 -6.59
CA ASN A 159 6.80 -10.00 -5.30
C ASN A 159 5.54 -9.81 -4.45
N PRO A 160 5.65 -9.93 -3.11
CA PRO A 160 4.55 -9.57 -2.23
C PRO A 160 4.13 -8.13 -2.53
N ILE A 161 2.83 -7.90 -2.61
CA ILE A 161 2.30 -6.56 -2.85
C ILE A 161 2.69 -5.70 -1.64
N THR A 162 3.31 -4.54 -1.88
CA THR A 162 3.50 -3.55 -0.82
C THR A 162 2.13 -3.08 -0.35
N TRP A 163 1.83 -3.21 0.95
CA TRP A 163 0.58 -2.81 1.61
C TRP A 163 -0.11 -1.60 0.95
N GLN A 164 -1.29 -1.82 0.34
CA GLN A 164 -1.96 -0.85 -0.54
C GLN A 164 -3.02 -0.03 0.18
N VAL A 165 -2.60 0.79 1.14
CA VAL A 165 -3.49 1.65 1.92
C VAL A 165 -3.15 3.12 1.70
N PRO A 166 -4.13 3.97 1.38
CA PRO A 166 -3.94 5.42 1.26
C PRO A 166 -3.37 6.03 2.53
N GLN A 167 -2.46 7.01 2.38
CA GLN A 167 -1.88 7.74 3.50
C GLN A 167 -2.93 8.45 4.33
N ILE A 168 -4.00 8.98 3.72
CA ILE A 168 -5.11 9.60 4.45
C ILE A 168 -5.77 8.61 5.43
N VAL A 169 -6.02 7.36 5.01
CA VAL A 169 -6.59 6.33 5.88
C VAL A 169 -5.61 5.97 7.00
N GLU A 170 -4.33 5.78 6.67
CA GLU A 170 -3.32 5.40 7.65
C GLU A 170 -3.11 6.51 8.70
N ARG A 171 -3.00 7.76 8.27
CA ARG A 171 -2.79 8.92 9.17
C ARG A 171 -3.99 9.17 10.07
N CYS A 172 -5.21 9.14 9.52
CA CYS A 172 -6.43 9.31 10.30
C CYS A 172 -6.57 8.19 11.34
N CYS A 173 -6.41 6.93 10.94
CA CYS A 173 -6.45 5.79 11.87
C CYS A 173 -5.39 5.95 12.97
N LYS A 174 -4.14 6.23 12.60
CA LYS A 174 -3.03 6.36 13.56
C LYS A 174 -3.24 7.50 14.56
N HIS A 175 -3.71 8.65 14.10
CA HIS A 175 -4.01 9.79 14.96
C HIS A 175 -5.12 9.44 15.97
N ILE A 176 -6.23 8.84 15.53
CA ILE A 176 -7.32 8.44 16.43
C ILE A 176 -6.88 7.31 17.38
N GLU A 177 -6.04 6.38 16.92
CA GLU A 177 -5.46 5.34 17.78
C GLU A 177 -4.54 5.90 18.87
N THR A 178 -3.93 7.06 18.63
CA THR A 178 -2.98 7.68 19.57
C THR A 178 -3.71 8.63 20.54
N HIS A 179 -4.68 9.40 20.05
CA HIS A 179 -5.29 10.50 20.82
C HIS A 179 -6.79 10.32 21.10
N GLY A 180 -7.47 9.45 20.36
CA GLY A 180 -8.94 9.39 20.33
C GLY A 180 -9.59 8.13 20.90
N LEU A 181 -8.82 7.14 21.38
CA LEU A 181 -9.37 5.85 21.82
C LEU A 181 -10.30 5.95 23.03
N GLN A 182 -10.12 6.95 23.89
CA GLN A 182 -10.96 7.21 25.07
C GLN A 182 -11.97 8.35 24.85
N THR A 183 -12.05 8.90 23.63
CA THR A 183 -12.98 9.98 23.34
C THR A 183 -14.40 9.44 23.20
N VAL A 184 -15.28 9.79 24.14
CA VAL A 184 -16.68 9.37 24.16
C VAL A 184 -17.39 9.76 22.86
N GLY A 185 -18.03 8.78 22.22
CA GLY A 185 -18.80 8.99 21.00
C GLY A 185 -17.95 9.36 19.78
N ILE A 186 -16.67 8.96 19.73
CA ILE A 186 -15.84 9.09 18.53
C ILE A 186 -16.59 8.54 17.29
N PHE A 187 -16.51 9.23 16.15
CA PHE A 187 -17.32 9.03 14.93
C PHE A 187 -18.82 9.39 15.00
N ARG A 188 -19.42 9.53 16.19
CA ARG A 188 -20.84 9.90 16.35
C ARG A 188 -21.03 11.38 16.67
N VAL A 189 -20.18 11.94 17.53
CA VAL A 189 -20.22 13.36 17.91
C VAL A 189 -19.87 14.24 16.70
N GLY A 190 -20.55 15.39 16.61
CA GLY A 190 -20.38 16.34 15.50
C GLY A 190 -18.98 16.95 15.44
N SER A 191 -18.56 17.31 14.23
CA SER A 191 -17.27 17.94 13.93
C SER A 191 -17.45 19.35 13.35
N SER A 192 -16.36 20.11 13.28
CA SER A 192 -16.36 21.42 12.64
C SER A 192 -16.22 21.26 11.13
N LYS A 193 -17.31 21.49 10.38
CA LYS A 193 -17.32 21.43 8.90
C LYS A 193 -16.20 22.26 8.27
N LYS A 194 -15.92 23.44 8.81
CA LYS A 194 -14.85 24.32 8.32
C LYS A 194 -13.47 23.69 8.46
N ARG A 195 -13.16 23.09 9.62
CA ARG A 195 -11.86 22.45 9.87
C ARG A 195 -11.71 21.15 9.08
N VAL A 196 -12.79 20.38 8.94
CA VAL A 196 -12.79 19.18 8.09
C VAL A 196 -12.52 19.54 6.63
N GLN A 197 -13.17 20.59 6.11
CA GLN A 197 -12.94 21.07 4.75
C GLN A 197 -11.49 21.57 4.55
N GLN A 198 -10.91 22.25 5.54
CA GLN A 198 -9.50 22.65 5.50
C GLN A 198 -8.57 21.44 5.42
N LEU A 199 -8.78 20.43 6.27
CA LEU A 199 -8.00 19.19 6.22
C LEU A 199 -8.14 18.49 4.86
N ARG A 200 -9.36 18.43 4.31
CA ARG A 200 -9.62 17.88 2.98
C ARG A 200 -8.78 18.58 1.91
N GLU A 201 -8.79 19.92 1.88
CA GLU A 201 -8.00 20.72 0.95
C GLU A 201 -6.48 20.56 1.12
N GLU A 202 -6.00 20.30 2.35
CA GLU A 202 -4.59 19.99 2.59
C GLU A 202 -4.19 18.63 1.99
N PHE A 203 -5.02 17.60 2.17
CA PHE A 203 -4.80 16.29 1.54
C PHE A 203 -4.93 16.33 0.02
N ASP A 204 -5.91 17.08 -0.53
CA ASP A 204 -6.09 17.22 -1.98
C ASP A 204 -4.95 17.96 -2.67
N ARG A 205 -4.26 18.86 -1.96
CA ARG A 205 -3.04 19.52 -2.46
C ARG A 205 -1.81 18.61 -2.44
N GLY A 206 -1.94 17.37 -1.97
CA GLY A 206 -0.82 16.44 -1.81
C GLY A 206 0.20 16.90 -0.76
N LEU A 207 -0.20 17.79 0.17
CA LEU A 207 0.68 18.23 1.23
C LEU A 207 0.94 17.08 2.21
N ASP A 208 2.10 17.09 2.85
CA ASP A 208 2.38 16.17 3.94
C ASP A 208 1.61 16.63 5.19
N VAL A 209 0.30 16.35 5.21
CA VAL A 209 -0.60 16.68 6.32
C VAL A 209 -0.14 15.96 7.58
N PHE A 210 0.38 16.72 8.53
CA PHE A 210 0.78 16.23 9.84
C PHE A 210 -0.36 16.44 10.83
N LEU A 211 -0.99 15.34 11.26
CA LEU A 211 -2.05 15.36 12.26
C LEU A 211 -1.42 15.29 13.66
N ASP A 212 -1.13 16.46 14.23
CA ASP A 212 -0.58 16.60 15.59
C ASP A 212 -1.65 16.39 16.68
N GLU A 213 -1.26 16.51 17.95
CA GLU A 213 -2.17 16.37 19.10
C GLU A 213 -3.20 17.51 19.23
N HIS A 214 -2.97 18.65 18.57
CA HIS A 214 -3.85 19.81 18.63
C HIS A 214 -5.03 19.67 17.66
N GLN A 215 -4.88 18.80 16.64
CA GLN A 215 -5.98 18.50 15.74
C GLN A 215 -7.11 17.77 16.46
N SER A 216 -8.34 18.23 16.25
CA SER A 216 -9.50 17.62 16.90
C SER A 216 -9.78 16.22 16.34
N VAL A 217 -9.79 15.23 17.23
CA VAL A 217 -10.12 13.82 16.89
C VAL A 217 -11.48 13.67 16.22
N HIS A 218 -12.46 14.53 16.53
CA HIS A 218 -13.78 14.51 15.89
C HIS A 218 -13.73 14.99 14.45
N ASP A 219 -12.87 15.96 14.13
CA ASP A 219 -12.68 16.41 12.74
C ASP A 219 -11.95 15.37 11.91
N VAL A 220 -10.90 14.74 12.47
CA VAL A 220 -10.18 13.64 11.81
C VAL A 220 -11.10 12.44 11.59
N ALA A 221 -11.95 12.12 12.57
CA ALA A 221 -12.96 11.08 12.45
C ALA A 221 -14.00 11.39 11.36
N ALA A 222 -14.41 12.64 11.24
CA ALA A 222 -15.30 13.07 10.16
C ALA A 222 -14.60 12.99 8.80
N LEU A 223 -13.36 13.47 8.69
CA LEU A 223 -12.56 13.41 7.45
C LEU A 223 -12.41 11.97 6.95
N LEU A 224 -12.11 11.02 7.83
CA LEU A 224 -12.01 9.60 7.47
C LEU A 224 -13.33 9.07 6.89
N LYS A 225 -14.47 9.42 7.50
CA LYS A 225 -15.79 9.03 6.98
C LYS A 225 -16.09 9.69 5.63
N GLU A 226 -15.79 10.98 5.49
CA GLU A 226 -15.98 11.70 4.23
C GLU A 226 -15.13 11.12 3.10
N PHE A 227 -13.89 10.75 3.39
CA PHE A 227 -13.02 10.10 2.41
C PHE A 227 -13.66 8.81 1.89
N LEU A 228 -14.10 7.92 2.79
CA LEU A 228 -14.73 6.64 2.41
C LEU A 228 -16.04 6.85 1.64
N ARG A 229 -16.85 7.83 2.07
CA ARG A 229 -18.14 8.14 1.47
C ARG A 229 -18.02 8.73 0.07
N ASP A 230 -17.09 9.66 -0.12
CA ASP A 230 -16.97 10.46 -1.34
C ASP A 230 -16.09 9.76 -2.40
N MET A 231 -15.63 8.51 -2.17
CA MET A 231 -14.93 7.73 -3.20
C MET A 231 -15.86 7.44 -4.38
N PRO A 232 -15.37 7.53 -5.64
CA PRO A 232 -16.19 7.25 -6.81
C PRO A 232 -16.70 5.81 -6.81
N ASP A 233 -15.85 4.87 -6.39
CA ASP A 233 -16.21 3.50 -6.07
C ASP A 233 -16.12 3.31 -4.56
N SER A 234 -17.21 2.81 -3.98
CA SER A 234 -17.28 2.52 -2.53
C SER A 234 -16.19 1.52 -2.14
N LEU A 235 -15.79 1.54 -0.85
CA LEU A 235 -14.69 0.69 -0.38
C LEU A 235 -14.96 -0.79 -0.68
N ILE A 236 -16.19 -1.24 -0.46
CA ILE A 236 -16.72 -2.46 -1.09
C ILE A 236 -17.35 -2.05 -2.42
N PRO A 237 -16.85 -2.54 -3.57
CA PRO A 237 -17.38 -2.21 -4.89
C PRO A 237 -18.87 -2.54 -4.99
N ARG A 238 -19.61 -1.68 -5.71
CA ARG A 238 -21.07 -1.77 -5.85
C ARG A 238 -21.53 -3.07 -6.50
N GLU A 239 -20.69 -3.63 -7.36
CA GLU A 239 -20.91 -4.91 -8.03
C GLU A 239 -21.03 -6.07 -7.03
N LEU A 240 -20.36 -5.95 -5.87
CA LEU A 240 -20.42 -6.95 -4.79
C LEU A 240 -21.46 -6.58 -3.72
N TYR A 241 -22.12 -5.43 -3.81
CA TYR A 241 -23.07 -4.94 -2.80
C TYR A 241 -24.15 -5.99 -2.48
N ALA A 242 -24.86 -6.46 -3.51
CA ALA A 242 -25.92 -7.46 -3.34
C ALA A 242 -25.39 -8.77 -2.73
N ALA A 243 -24.17 -9.17 -3.11
CA ALA A 243 -23.53 -10.38 -2.61
C ALA A 243 -23.14 -10.28 -1.14
N PHE A 244 -22.62 -9.12 -0.70
CA PHE A 244 -22.39 -8.90 0.73
C PHE A 244 -23.70 -8.89 1.52
N LEU A 245 -24.76 -8.24 1.02
CA LEU A 245 -26.04 -8.16 1.71
C LEU A 245 -26.74 -9.52 1.85
N SER A 246 -26.66 -10.40 0.85
CA SER A 246 -27.29 -11.73 0.93
C SER A 246 -26.75 -12.56 2.10
N THR A 247 -25.48 -12.38 2.45
CA THR A 247 -24.86 -13.09 3.58
C THR A 247 -25.51 -12.76 4.92
N ALA A 248 -26.25 -11.66 5.04
CA ALA A 248 -26.98 -11.30 6.25
C ALA A 248 -28.07 -12.33 6.62
N CYS A 249 -28.59 -13.06 5.63
CA CYS A 249 -29.63 -14.08 5.80
C CYS A 249 -29.07 -15.50 5.97
N GLU A 250 -27.75 -15.69 5.87
CA GLU A 250 -27.10 -16.99 5.96
C GLU A 250 -26.87 -17.45 7.41
N TYR A 251 -26.68 -18.76 7.59
CA TYR A 251 -26.28 -19.32 8.89
C TYR A 251 -24.88 -18.83 9.28
N PRO A 252 -24.58 -18.63 10.59
CA PRO A 252 -23.35 -17.98 11.03
C PRO A 252 -22.03 -18.56 10.51
N GLU A 253 -21.95 -19.88 10.31
CA GLU A 253 -20.74 -20.55 9.79
C GLU A 253 -20.59 -20.34 8.28
N LEU A 254 -21.69 -20.54 7.53
CA LEU A 254 -21.72 -20.32 6.09
C LEU A 254 -21.45 -18.85 5.76
N GLN A 255 -22.06 -17.93 6.51
CA GLN A 255 -21.86 -16.49 6.37
C GLN A 255 -20.38 -16.11 6.43
N LEU A 256 -19.61 -16.65 7.38
CA LEU A 256 -18.19 -16.33 7.49
C LEU A 256 -17.38 -16.88 6.31
N ALA A 257 -17.71 -18.08 5.83
CA ALA A 257 -17.09 -18.65 4.65
C ALA A 257 -17.39 -17.82 3.39
N THR A 258 -18.66 -17.47 3.16
CA THR A 258 -19.10 -16.63 2.03
C THR A 258 -18.44 -15.25 2.09
N LEU A 259 -18.44 -14.60 3.25
CA LEU A 259 -17.77 -13.31 3.45
C LEU A 259 -16.28 -13.38 3.14
N GLN A 260 -15.60 -14.47 3.54
CA GLN A 260 -14.20 -14.66 3.23
C GLN A 260 -13.95 -14.77 1.71
N LEU A 261 -14.77 -15.52 0.98
CA LEU A 261 -14.67 -15.61 -0.48
C LEU A 261 -14.91 -14.26 -1.15
N LEU A 262 -15.91 -13.50 -0.69
CA LEU A 262 -16.18 -12.15 -1.20
C LEU A 262 -15.02 -11.18 -0.93
N LEU A 263 -14.34 -11.29 0.22
CA LEU A 263 -13.14 -10.51 0.53
C LEU A 263 -11.96 -10.88 -0.37
N PHE A 264 -11.86 -12.14 -0.81
CA PHE A 264 -10.84 -12.58 -1.76
C PHE A 264 -11.10 -12.03 -3.16
N LEU A 265 -12.35 -11.83 -3.57
CA LEU A 265 -12.72 -11.19 -4.83
C LEU A 265 -12.36 -9.69 -4.89
N LEU A 266 -12.21 -9.02 -3.75
CA LEU A 266 -11.89 -7.59 -3.73
C LEU A 266 -10.55 -7.31 -4.42
N PRO A 267 -10.45 -6.21 -5.18
CA PRO A 267 -9.17 -5.73 -5.67
C PRO A 267 -8.19 -5.50 -4.51
N PRO A 268 -6.87 -5.76 -4.68
CA PRO A 268 -5.90 -5.69 -3.58
C PRO A 268 -5.93 -4.36 -2.79
N CYS A 269 -6.08 -3.22 -3.47
CA CYS A 269 -6.17 -1.91 -2.82
C CYS A 269 -7.40 -1.77 -1.90
N HIS A 270 -8.55 -2.27 -2.35
CA HIS A 270 -9.80 -2.25 -1.58
C HIS A 270 -9.71 -3.20 -0.38
N SER A 271 -9.20 -4.41 -0.62
CA SER A 271 -9.00 -5.44 0.41
C SER A 271 -8.05 -4.98 1.51
N ASP A 272 -6.88 -4.42 1.16
CA ASP A 272 -5.89 -3.97 2.14
C ASP A 272 -6.40 -2.76 2.94
N THR A 273 -7.07 -1.82 2.28
CA THR A 273 -7.68 -0.63 2.93
C THR A 273 -8.81 -1.05 3.88
N LEU A 274 -9.66 -1.99 3.46
CA LEU A 274 -10.71 -2.56 4.30
C LEU A 274 -10.11 -3.30 5.51
N HIS A 275 -9.06 -4.10 5.33
CA HIS A 275 -8.39 -4.76 6.44
C HIS A 275 -7.87 -3.75 7.47
N ARG A 276 -7.18 -2.69 7.00
CA ARG A 276 -6.66 -1.64 7.89
C ARG A 276 -7.77 -0.98 8.69
N LEU A 277 -8.89 -0.67 8.03
CA LEU A 277 -10.06 -0.04 8.62
C LEU A 277 -10.73 -0.97 9.64
N LEU A 278 -11.00 -2.24 9.29
CA LEU A 278 -11.64 -3.20 10.20
C LEU A 278 -10.79 -3.45 11.45
N ARG A 279 -9.47 -3.59 11.29
CA ARG A 279 -8.53 -3.70 12.42
C ARG A 279 -8.60 -2.47 13.33
N PHE A 280 -8.67 -1.28 12.74
CA PHE A 280 -8.80 -0.02 13.46
C PHE A 280 -10.13 0.05 14.23
N LEU A 281 -11.25 -0.25 13.58
CA LEU A 281 -12.58 -0.24 14.19
C LEU A 281 -12.69 -1.26 15.33
N SER A 282 -12.13 -2.46 15.15
CA SER A 282 -12.05 -3.46 16.22
C SER A 282 -11.25 -2.94 17.43
N LYS A 283 -10.13 -2.23 17.18
CA LYS A 283 -9.35 -1.60 18.25
C LYS A 283 -10.14 -0.48 18.96
N VAL A 284 -10.91 0.33 18.26
CA VAL A 284 -11.80 1.34 18.87
C VAL A 284 -12.87 0.67 19.72
N ALA A 285 -13.52 -0.38 19.20
CA ALA A 285 -14.56 -1.12 19.90
C ALA A 285 -14.07 -1.78 21.21
N ARG A 286 -12.81 -2.23 21.24
CA ARG A 286 -12.18 -2.79 22.45
C ARG A 286 -12.09 -1.77 23.61
N HIS A 287 -12.19 -0.47 23.33
CA HIS A 287 -12.18 0.59 24.34
C HIS A 287 -13.59 1.18 24.56
N ALA A 288 -14.65 0.48 24.15
CA ALA A 288 -16.03 0.95 24.32
C ALA A 288 -16.46 0.99 25.80
N GLU A 289 -16.04 0.00 26.58
CA GLU A 289 -16.35 -0.12 28.00
C GLU A 289 -15.32 0.61 28.86
N SER A 290 -15.73 1.04 30.06
CA SER A 290 -14.80 1.62 31.03
C SER A 290 -13.78 0.55 31.45
N SER A 291 -12.52 0.95 31.58
CA SER A 291 -11.46 0.09 32.08
C SER A 291 -10.84 0.68 33.34
N TRP A 292 -10.11 -0.12 34.09
CA TRP A 292 -9.44 0.33 35.32
C TRP A 292 -7.94 0.49 35.05
N GLY A 293 -7.41 1.65 35.42
CA GLY A 293 -5.98 1.92 35.37
C GLY A 293 -5.21 1.17 36.47
N PRO A 294 -3.88 1.10 36.37
CA PRO A 294 -3.03 0.47 37.38
C PRO A 294 -3.17 1.12 38.78
N ASP A 295 -3.55 2.40 38.83
CA ASP A 295 -3.77 3.17 40.07
C ASP A 295 -5.19 3.01 40.65
N GLY A 296 -6.02 2.11 40.09
CA GLY A 296 -7.41 1.92 40.49
C GLY A 296 -8.37 3.02 40.03
N GLN A 297 -7.92 3.95 39.18
CA GLN A 297 -8.79 4.97 38.58
C GLN A 297 -9.61 4.39 37.42
N GLU A 298 -10.88 4.77 37.33
CA GLU A 298 -11.73 4.44 36.19
C GLU A 298 -11.32 5.28 34.97
N ILE A 299 -10.98 4.59 33.88
CA ILE A 299 -10.76 5.18 32.58
C ILE A 299 -12.08 5.05 31.80
N PRO A 300 -12.75 6.17 31.49
CA PRO A 300 -14.04 6.12 30.82
C PRO A 300 -13.87 5.59 29.39
N GLY A 301 -14.63 4.55 29.04
CA GLY A 301 -14.65 4.01 27.68
C GLY A 301 -15.33 4.93 26.68
N ASN A 302 -14.98 4.80 25.40
CA ASN A 302 -15.49 5.65 24.32
C ASN A 302 -16.97 5.39 23.94
N LYS A 303 -17.61 4.35 24.49
CA LYS A 303 -19.02 3.95 24.25
C LYS A 303 -19.36 3.55 22.79
N MET A 304 -18.36 3.35 21.95
CA MET A 304 -18.53 2.94 20.55
C MET A 304 -18.31 1.45 20.39
N THR A 305 -19.36 0.66 20.65
CA THR A 305 -19.38 -0.80 20.42
C THR A 305 -19.28 -1.14 18.93
N VAL A 306 -19.01 -2.41 18.60
CA VAL A 306 -18.99 -2.90 17.21
C VAL A 306 -20.29 -2.55 16.48
N SER A 307 -21.44 -2.73 17.13
CA SER A 307 -22.74 -2.36 16.56
C SER A 307 -22.84 -0.86 16.25
N ASN A 308 -22.44 0.00 17.19
CA ASN A 308 -22.47 1.45 16.98
C ASN A 308 -21.53 1.87 15.84
N LEU A 309 -20.34 1.28 15.74
CA LEU A 309 -19.41 1.54 14.66
C LEU A 309 -19.96 1.04 13.32
N ALA A 310 -20.59 -0.14 13.29
CA ALA A 310 -21.21 -0.67 12.09
C ALA A 310 -22.36 0.22 11.58
N THR A 311 -23.19 0.77 12.46
CA THR A 311 -24.22 1.76 12.09
C THR A 311 -23.61 3.02 11.47
N VAL A 312 -22.48 3.51 12.00
CA VAL A 312 -21.86 4.73 11.49
C VAL A 312 -21.09 4.49 10.19
N PHE A 313 -20.37 3.37 10.07
CA PHE A 313 -19.51 3.08 8.91
C PHE A 313 -20.19 2.32 7.78
N GLY A 314 -21.26 1.57 8.07
CA GLY A 314 -22.05 0.80 7.10
C GLY A 314 -22.34 1.58 5.82
N PRO A 315 -23.04 2.73 5.89
CA PRO A 315 -23.39 3.52 4.71
C PRO A 315 -22.18 4.19 4.02
N ASN A 316 -21.01 4.24 4.66
CA ASN A 316 -19.79 4.81 4.05
C ASN A 316 -18.95 3.73 3.34
N ILE A 317 -19.11 2.45 3.70
CA ILE A 317 -18.34 1.31 3.15
C ILE A 317 -19.13 0.54 2.10
N LEU A 318 -20.45 0.39 2.31
CA LEU A 318 -21.38 -0.28 1.40
C LEU A 318 -22.41 0.74 0.90
N GLN A 319 -22.22 1.23 -0.31
CA GLN A 319 -23.14 2.14 -0.98
C GLN A 319 -23.82 1.41 -2.12
N LYS A 320 -25.13 1.62 -2.29
CA LYS A 320 -25.90 1.04 -3.40
C LYS A 320 -25.72 1.83 -4.70
N GLU A 321 -25.69 3.15 -4.59
CA GLU A 321 -25.74 4.09 -5.71
C GLU A 321 -24.45 4.95 -5.77
N LYS A 322 -24.23 5.63 -6.89
CA LYS A 322 -23.10 6.55 -7.05
C LYS A 322 -23.35 7.86 -6.30
N PRO A 323 -22.31 8.47 -5.71
CA PRO A 323 -22.44 9.79 -5.10
C PRO A 323 -22.84 10.84 -6.15
N GLY A 324 -24.08 11.33 -6.07
CA GLY A 324 -24.60 12.41 -6.93
C GLY A 324 -25.70 12.01 -7.91
N GLU A 325 -25.95 10.70 -8.12
CA GLU A 325 -27.17 10.23 -8.79
C GLU A 325 -28.33 10.39 -7.80
N LYS A 326 -29.09 11.48 -7.97
CA LYS A 326 -30.33 11.70 -7.23
C LYS A 326 -31.45 10.89 -7.88
N ASP A 327 -31.49 9.59 -7.61
CA ASP A 327 -32.79 8.95 -7.49
C ASP A 327 -33.10 8.82 -6.00
N ALA A 328 -34.26 9.34 -5.63
CA ALA A 328 -34.74 9.39 -4.27
C ALA A 328 -35.13 7.98 -3.80
N GLY A 329 -34.15 7.15 -3.46
CA GLY A 329 -34.36 5.89 -2.76
C GLY A 329 -33.98 6.06 -1.29
N ALA A 330 -34.95 6.23 -0.41
CA ALA A 330 -34.70 5.97 1.01
C ALA A 330 -34.04 4.58 1.10
N MET A 331 -32.86 4.49 1.71
CA MET A 331 -32.21 3.21 1.97
C MET A 331 -33.24 2.31 2.64
N ASN A 332 -33.56 1.17 2.03
CA ASN A 332 -34.54 0.26 2.62
C ASN A 332 -34.09 -0.07 4.05
N PHE A 333 -35.03 -0.07 4.98
CA PHE A 333 -34.72 -0.36 6.39
C PHE A 333 -34.06 -1.75 6.53
N GLU A 334 -34.49 -2.70 5.69
CA GLU A 334 -33.91 -4.04 5.58
C GLU A 334 -32.48 -4.02 5.03
N ASP A 335 -32.19 -3.23 4.00
CA ASP A 335 -30.81 -3.05 3.49
C ASP A 335 -29.90 -2.45 4.58
N SER A 336 -30.43 -1.50 5.36
CA SER A 336 -29.70 -0.85 6.45
C SER A 336 -29.36 -1.83 7.57
N SER A 337 -30.30 -2.69 7.96
CA SER A 337 -30.07 -3.71 8.99
C SER A 337 -29.10 -4.79 8.50
N ALA A 338 -29.23 -5.24 7.25
CA ALA A 338 -28.32 -6.19 6.62
C ALA A 338 -26.88 -5.65 6.57
N ILE A 339 -26.69 -4.39 6.16
CA ILE A 339 -25.38 -3.74 6.12
C ILE A 339 -24.73 -3.67 7.50
N ILE A 340 -25.53 -3.31 8.53
CA ILE A 340 -25.04 -3.28 9.90
C ILE A 340 -24.58 -4.67 10.33
N LEU A 341 -25.38 -5.72 10.07
CA LEU A 341 -25.04 -7.08 10.44
C LEU A 341 -23.76 -7.57 9.74
N VAL A 342 -23.67 -7.38 8.42
CA VAL A 342 -22.48 -7.74 7.63
C VAL A 342 -21.24 -7.04 8.18
N LEU A 343 -21.32 -5.73 8.41
CA LEU A 343 -20.17 -4.97 8.90
C LEU A 343 -19.79 -5.35 10.35
N GLN A 344 -20.76 -5.69 11.21
CA GLN A 344 -20.46 -6.24 12.54
C GLN A 344 -19.61 -7.51 12.43
N ARG A 345 -20.03 -8.46 11.58
CA ARG A 345 -19.30 -9.73 11.38
C ARG A 345 -17.91 -9.50 10.80
N LEU A 346 -17.77 -8.56 9.86
CA LEU A 346 -16.47 -8.15 9.34
C LEU A 346 -15.56 -7.57 10.42
N ILE A 347 -16.07 -6.72 11.33
CA ILE A 347 -15.28 -6.11 12.41
C ILE A 347 -14.91 -7.16 13.48
N GLU A 348 -15.81 -8.07 13.83
CA GLU A 348 -15.58 -9.11 14.83
C GLU A 348 -14.55 -10.15 14.36
N HIS A 349 -14.65 -10.57 13.09
CA HIS A 349 -13.88 -11.69 12.54
C HIS A 349 -12.77 -11.27 11.58
N TYR A 350 -12.38 -9.99 11.55
CA TYR A 350 -11.36 -9.50 10.60
C TYR A 350 -10.02 -10.26 10.67
N GLN A 351 -9.67 -10.84 11.82
CA GLN A 351 -8.41 -11.59 11.97
C GLN A 351 -8.45 -12.92 11.23
N THR A 352 -9.59 -13.60 11.22
CA THR A 352 -9.75 -14.92 10.57
C THR A 352 -10.11 -14.77 9.10
N LEU A 353 -10.98 -13.81 8.77
CA LEU A 353 -11.47 -13.56 7.41
C LEU A 353 -10.34 -13.23 6.41
N PHE A 354 -9.28 -12.55 6.85
CA PHE A 354 -8.15 -12.16 5.99
C PHE A 354 -6.98 -13.16 6.02
N MET A 355 -7.21 -14.38 6.51
CA MET A 355 -6.25 -15.48 6.49
C MET A 355 -6.61 -16.49 5.40
N VAL A 356 -5.60 -16.93 4.64
CA VAL A 356 -5.76 -17.93 3.59
C VAL A 356 -5.42 -19.30 4.18
N SER A 357 -6.40 -20.19 4.17
CA SER A 357 -6.28 -21.54 4.72
C SER A 357 -5.20 -22.35 3.97
N PRO A 358 -4.65 -23.40 4.60
CA PRO A 358 -3.69 -24.28 3.93
C PRO A 358 -4.26 -24.95 2.67
N GLU A 359 -5.55 -25.28 2.68
CA GLU A 359 -6.27 -25.88 1.56
C GLU A 359 -6.33 -24.92 0.37
N MET A 360 -6.76 -23.68 0.61
CA MET A 360 -6.80 -22.65 -0.41
C MET A 360 -5.41 -22.31 -0.97
N GLN A 361 -4.37 -22.35 -0.12
CA GLN A 361 -2.99 -22.20 -0.58
C GLN A 361 -2.55 -23.34 -1.51
N LEU A 362 -2.99 -24.57 -1.25
CA LEU A 362 -2.72 -25.70 -2.13
C LEU A 362 -3.44 -25.52 -3.46
N ASP A 363 -4.71 -25.09 -3.45
CA ASP A 363 -5.48 -24.85 -4.68
C ASP A 363 -4.86 -23.75 -5.56
N ILE A 364 -4.36 -22.67 -4.94
CA ILE A 364 -3.55 -21.66 -5.65
C ILE A 364 -2.34 -22.32 -6.31
N LEU A 365 -1.58 -23.13 -5.57
CA LEU A 365 -0.40 -23.80 -6.12
C LEU A 365 -0.75 -24.81 -7.21
N ARG A 366 -1.86 -25.57 -7.07
CA ARG A 366 -2.36 -26.51 -8.08
C ARG A 366 -2.65 -25.76 -9.38
N ARG A 367 -3.37 -24.64 -9.28
CA ARG A 367 -3.74 -23.80 -10.42
C ARG A 367 -2.51 -23.20 -11.10
N LEU A 368 -1.60 -22.61 -10.32
CA LEU A 368 -0.35 -22.05 -10.85
C LEU A 368 0.51 -23.11 -11.54
N PHE A 369 0.40 -24.39 -11.14
CA PHE A 369 1.16 -25.47 -11.76
C PHE A 369 0.64 -25.77 -13.15
N GLN A 370 -0.66 -25.62 -13.35
CA GLN A 370 -1.32 -25.82 -14.62
C GLN A 370 -1.12 -24.62 -15.56
N THR A 371 -1.07 -23.39 -15.04
CA THR A 371 -0.97 -22.18 -15.87
C THR A 371 0.47 -21.73 -16.13
N ASP A 372 1.32 -21.73 -15.11
CA ASP A 372 2.65 -21.10 -15.12
C ASP A 372 3.68 -21.94 -14.31
N PRO A 373 4.11 -23.11 -14.80
CA PRO A 373 4.95 -24.04 -14.04
C PRO A 373 6.31 -23.43 -13.64
N ASP A 374 6.89 -22.56 -14.46
CA ASP A 374 8.18 -21.89 -14.19
C ASP A 374 8.12 -20.96 -12.95
N VAL A 375 6.93 -20.47 -12.60
CA VAL A 375 6.73 -19.54 -11.49
C VAL A 375 6.71 -20.27 -10.14
N ILE A 376 6.30 -21.53 -10.12
CA ILE A 376 6.17 -22.30 -8.89
C ILE A 376 7.50 -22.49 -8.19
N ASP A 377 8.55 -22.83 -8.94
CA ASP A 377 9.87 -23.03 -8.36
C ASP A 377 10.37 -21.76 -7.66
N TYR A 378 10.09 -20.58 -8.23
CA TYR A 378 10.39 -19.30 -7.59
C TYR A 378 9.57 -19.10 -6.30
N LEU A 379 8.25 -19.30 -6.36
CA LEU A 379 7.37 -19.11 -5.20
C LEU A 379 7.71 -20.07 -4.05
N LEU A 380 8.02 -21.33 -4.37
CA LEU A 380 8.45 -22.32 -3.38
C LEU A 380 9.80 -21.94 -2.78
N ARG A 381 10.80 -21.61 -3.59
CA ARG A 381 12.11 -21.15 -3.07
C ARG A 381 11.96 -19.94 -2.17
N ARG A 382 11.09 -18.98 -2.52
CA ARG A 382 10.78 -17.80 -1.70
C ARG A 382 10.12 -18.18 -0.38
N LYS A 383 9.08 -19.03 -0.40
CA LYS A 383 8.37 -19.48 0.81
C LYS A 383 9.27 -20.28 1.76
N HIS A 384 10.19 -21.07 1.23
CA HIS A 384 11.15 -21.84 2.04
C HIS A 384 12.36 -21.00 2.48
N GLY A 385 12.82 -20.05 1.66
CA GLY A 385 13.91 -19.13 1.98
C GLY A 385 13.57 -18.17 3.12
N ALA A 386 12.29 -17.80 3.28
CA ALA A 386 11.81 -17.01 4.42
C ALA A 386 11.70 -17.81 5.73
N ALA A 387 11.69 -19.15 5.67
CA ALA A 387 11.52 -20.03 6.81
C ALA A 387 12.84 -20.59 7.39
N GLY A 388 14.00 -20.15 6.89
CA GLY A 388 15.29 -20.84 7.10
C GLY A 388 16.41 -20.01 7.72
N GLY A 389 16.27 -19.61 8.99
CA GLY A 389 17.41 -19.32 9.88
C GLY A 389 17.93 -20.57 10.63
N HIS A 390 17.35 -21.74 10.37
CA HIS A 390 17.79 -23.02 10.91
C HIS A 390 17.68 -24.08 9.82
N LEU A 391 18.80 -24.40 9.18
CA LEU A 391 19.11 -25.70 8.56
C LEU A 391 20.51 -25.60 7.91
N THR A 392 21.55 -25.55 8.74
CA THR A 392 22.85 -26.08 8.33
C THR A 392 22.76 -27.60 8.33
N ALA A 393 23.17 -28.21 7.22
CA ALA A 393 23.02 -29.62 6.87
C ALA A 393 21.54 -29.97 6.58
N TRP A 394 21.11 -30.26 5.36
CA TRP A 394 21.70 -31.21 4.41
C TRP A 394 21.60 -30.63 2.99
N GLY A 395 22.67 -30.77 2.21
CA GLY A 395 22.61 -30.59 0.76
C GLY A 395 21.83 -31.72 0.13
N GLN A 396 20.52 -31.54 -0.04
CA GLN A 396 19.75 -32.23 -1.07
C GLN A 396 18.80 -31.23 -1.72
N SER A 397 18.94 -31.08 -3.03
CA SER A 397 17.93 -30.50 -3.90
C SER A 397 16.61 -31.24 -3.67
N PHE A 398 15.65 -30.60 -3.01
CA PHE A 398 14.26 -31.09 -3.01
C PHE A 398 13.73 -31.00 -4.45
N PRO A 399 13.41 -32.13 -5.10
CA PRO A 399 12.93 -32.10 -6.47
C PRO A 399 11.43 -31.76 -6.47
N ALA A 400 10.98 -31.06 -7.51
CA ALA A 400 9.58 -30.80 -7.84
C ALA A 400 8.65 -32.04 -7.72
N ALA A 401 9.21 -33.25 -7.69
CA ALA A 401 8.53 -34.53 -7.51
C ALA A 401 7.67 -34.64 -6.24
N THR A 402 8.02 -33.99 -5.11
CA THR A 402 7.20 -34.10 -3.88
C THR A 402 5.86 -33.37 -4.03
N LEU A 403 5.82 -32.27 -4.77
CA LEU A 403 4.57 -31.60 -5.14
C LEU A 403 3.83 -32.36 -6.23
N THR A 404 4.52 -32.96 -7.22
CA THR A 404 3.86 -33.85 -8.18
C THR A 404 3.16 -35.02 -7.47
N THR A 405 3.73 -35.55 -6.39
CA THR A 405 3.11 -36.64 -5.62
C THR A 405 1.92 -36.16 -4.77
N LEU A 406 1.99 -34.95 -4.21
CA LEU A 406 0.91 -34.28 -3.46
C LEU A 406 -0.23 -33.73 -4.35
N LEU A 407 0.07 -33.43 -5.62
CA LEU A 407 -0.87 -32.92 -6.62
C LEU A 407 -1.46 -34.04 -7.51
N ALA A 408 -0.83 -35.22 -7.56
CA ALA A 408 -1.33 -36.39 -8.30
C ALA A 408 -2.17 -37.35 -7.44
N SER A 409 -2.44 -37.01 -6.18
CA SER A 409 -3.36 -37.74 -5.30
C SER A 409 -4.65 -36.93 -5.17
N ASP A 410 -5.48 -36.97 -6.21
CA ASP A 410 -6.95 -37.10 -6.21
C ASP A 410 -7.48 -37.00 -7.65
#